data_AF-A0A951VKV8-F1
#
_entry.id   AF-A0A951VKV8-F1
#
_cell.length_a   1.000
_cell.length_b   1.000
_cell.length_c   1.000
_cell.angle_alpha   90.00
_cell.angle_beta   90.00
_cell.angle_gamma   90.00
#
_symmetry.space_group_name_H-M   'P 1'
#
loop_
_entity.id
_entity.type
_entity.pdbx_description
1 polymer ?
#
loop_
_entity_poly.entity_id
_entity_poly.type
_entity_poly.pdbx_seq_one_letter_code
_entity_poly.pdbx_strand_id
1 'polypeptide(L)'
;MKISGKLLSSNKENLLFKNVGECISYIDFPELYNSILNDFKIELMQNIQVDEIILKNVVENISRQIFEVAKAPILYTFNQFYFKPNTVKLTFNRKDLLQKCYTKYPELSRIIEIQIRQYCIYFSNLIKRLYDDEVDIKKQFEISGSVISFTWPLGDFHNGGETHTIINYSCGNRVIYKVKNPKGNLAIENLILSITQKGHKIPYLFPKRLIKDSYYWEEFIKHKPSDSKDLQISFYKAIGNYLAVFYILGISDIISDNIISNSGTPVFIDIECLLKPTIKTSDKDIFPSADNFLKESVVGTGLLPFWTSIRANEAGTNFGGISNSKLYTQETYLYVATNGKIAYDYKKTEK
;
A
#
# COMPACT_ATOMS: atom_id res chain seq x y z
N MET A 1 -17.58 46.79 1.18
CA MET A 1 -16.91 47.94 1.84
C MET A 1 -15.55 47.45 2.31
N LYS A 2 -14.47 48.01 1.75
CA LYS A 2 -13.07 47.65 2.02
C LYS A 2 -12.71 47.95 3.48
N ILE A 3 -12.00 47.06 4.15
CA ILE A 3 -11.02 47.45 5.16
C ILE A 3 -9.72 46.70 4.87
N SER A 4 -8.68 47.51 4.81
CA SER A 4 -7.33 47.34 4.27
C SER A 4 -6.44 46.39 5.07
N GLY A 5 -5.79 45.46 4.37
CA GLY A 5 -4.53 44.86 4.80
C GLY A 5 -3.40 45.88 4.67
N LYS A 6 -2.79 46.24 5.79
CA LYS A 6 -1.51 46.97 5.80
C LYS A 6 -0.39 45.96 5.58
N LEU A 7 0.26 46.06 4.42
CA LEU A 7 1.62 45.59 4.23
C LEU A 7 2.50 46.26 5.30
N LEU A 8 3.13 45.45 6.14
CA LEU A 8 4.36 45.86 6.84
C LEU A 8 5.54 45.29 6.06
N SER A 9 6.37 46.24 5.65
CA SER A 9 7.52 46.14 4.77
C SER A 9 8.67 45.35 5.36
N SER A 10 9.27 44.57 4.47
CA SER A 10 10.65 44.08 4.42
C SER A 10 11.65 44.67 5.43
N ASN A 11 12.09 43.84 6.37
CA ASN A 11 13.49 43.82 6.78
C ASN A 11 14.15 42.59 6.16
N LYS A 12 15.15 42.85 5.32
CA LYS A 12 15.97 41.86 4.61
C LYS A 12 16.92 41.17 5.59
N GLU A 13 16.44 40.15 6.29
CA GLU A 13 17.28 39.11 6.92
C GLU A 13 16.63 37.70 6.84
N ASN A 14 15.73 37.47 5.88
CA ASN A 14 15.29 36.10 5.56
C ASN A 14 16.31 35.40 4.64
N LEU A 15 17.52 35.23 5.15
CA LEU A 15 18.49 34.27 4.64
C LEU A 15 17.95 32.87 4.92
N LEU A 16 17.29 32.29 3.91
CA LEU A 16 17.10 30.85 3.71
C LEU A 16 16.90 30.06 5.01
N PHE A 17 15.67 30.10 5.53
CA PHE A 17 15.15 29.02 6.38
C PHE A 17 15.14 27.72 5.56
N LYS A 18 16.29 27.05 5.44
CA LYS A 18 16.29 25.60 5.28
C LYS A 18 15.77 25.07 6.61
N ASN A 19 14.47 24.76 6.56
CA ASN A 19 13.63 24.21 7.61
C ASN A 19 14.38 23.25 8.54
N VAL A 20 13.94 23.20 9.79
CA VAL A 20 14.26 22.15 10.78
C VAL A 20 13.61 20.80 10.39
N GLY A 21 13.72 20.44 9.11
CA GLY A 21 13.02 19.38 8.40
C GLY A 21 13.88 18.75 7.30
N GLU A 22 15.21 18.72 7.46
CA GLU A 22 15.97 17.62 6.87
C GLU A 22 15.47 16.34 7.54
N CYS A 23 14.46 15.73 6.93
CA CYS A 23 13.80 14.55 7.44
C CYS A 23 14.85 13.43 7.51
N ILE A 24 15.08 12.88 8.71
CA ILE A 24 15.76 11.59 8.82
C ILE A 24 14.98 10.62 7.92
N SER A 25 15.68 10.03 6.98
CA SER A 25 15.14 9.15 5.93
C SER A 25 16.04 7.93 5.78
N TYR A 26 15.62 6.96 4.98
CA TYR A 26 16.46 5.79 4.67
C TYR A 26 17.81 6.16 4.03
N ILE A 27 17.91 7.30 3.32
CA ILE A 27 19.15 7.77 2.65
C ILE A 27 20.22 8.15 3.68
N ASP A 28 19.79 8.52 4.90
CA ASP A 28 20.68 8.92 5.99
C ASP A 28 21.48 7.75 6.58
N PHE A 29 21.15 6.50 6.24
CA PHE A 29 21.78 5.30 6.80
C PHE A 29 22.49 4.47 5.70
N PRO A 30 23.61 4.95 5.14
CA PRO A 30 24.32 4.25 4.07
C PRO A 30 24.88 2.90 4.52
N GLU A 31 25.17 2.71 5.81
CA GLU A 31 25.59 1.40 6.35
C GLU A 31 24.49 0.35 6.20
N LEU A 32 23.23 0.74 6.46
CA LEU A 32 22.07 -0.14 6.30
C LEU A 32 21.85 -0.46 4.83
N TYR A 33 21.94 0.56 3.95
CA TYR A 33 21.86 0.37 2.51
C TYR A 33 22.92 -0.63 2.01
N ASN A 34 24.18 -0.47 2.45
CA ASN A 34 25.27 -1.35 2.05
C ASN A 34 25.09 -2.78 2.59
N SER A 35 24.56 -2.94 3.82
CA SER A 35 24.20 -4.26 4.36
C SER A 35 23.15 -4.94 3.49
N ILE A 36 22.05 -4.25 3.18
CA ILE A 36 20.98 -4.75 2.32
C ILE A 36 21.53 -5.13 0.94
N LEU A 37 22.37 -4.28 0.35
CA LEU A 37 23.00 -4.56 -0.94
C LEU A 37 23.84 -5.84 -0.91
N ASN A 38 24.61 -6.06 0.15
CA ASN A 38 25.43 -7.26 0.31
C ASN A 38 24.56 -8.50 0.52
N ASP A 39 23.58 -8.44 1.42
CA ASP A 39 22.66 -9.55 1.70
C ASP A 39 21.87 -9.92 0.45
N PHE A 40 21.38 -8.92 -0.29
CA PHE A 40 20.66 -9.16 -1.53
C PHE A 40 21.54 -9.78 -2.60
N LYS A 41 22.82 -9.37 -2.73
CA LYS A 41 23.77 -10.01 -3.65
C LYS A 41 24.06 -11.46 -3.28
N ILE A 42 24.03 -11.81 -1.99
CA ILE A 42 24.21 -13.19 -1.52
C ILE A 42 22.98 -14.05 -1.84
N GLU A 43 21.78 -13.51 -1.62
CA GLU A 43 20.51 -14.20 -1.90
C GLU A 43 20.22 -14.33 -3.41
N LEU A 44 20.69 -13.38 -4.22
CA LEU A 44 20.55 -13.44 -5.67
C LEU A 44 21.33 -14.63 -6.24
N MET A 45 20.67 -15.45 -7.07
CA MET A 45 21.30 -16.62 -7.69
C MET A 45 22.52 -16.22 -8.54
N GLN A 46 23.62 -16.96 -8.41
CA GLN A 46 24.91 -16.69 -9.08
C GLN A 46 24.83 -16.59 -10.62
N ASN A 47 23.74 -17.07 -11.25
CA ASN A 47 23.59 -17.13 -12.70
C ASN A 47 22.65 -16.06 -13.28
N ILE A 48 22.03 -15.19 -12.46
CA ILE A 48 21.14 -14.14 -12.95
C ILE A 48 21.88 -12.80 -12.87
N GLN A 49 22.21 -12.25 -14.04
CA GLN A 49 22.74 -10.90 -14.13
C GLN A 49 21.59 -9.89 -14.00
N VAL A 50 21.69 -9.00 -13.02
CA VAL A 50 20.70 -7.94 -12.77
C VAL A 50 21.34 -6.59 -13.07
N ASP A 51 20.66 -5.78 -13.88
CA ASP A 51 21.09 -4.42 -14.21
C ASP A 51 21.23 -3.57 -12.94
N GLU A 52 22.26 -2.72 -12.90
CA GLU A 52 22.57 -1.87 -11.74
C GLU A 52 21.38 -0.97 -11.35
N ILE A 53 20.60 -0.52 -12.32
CA ILE A 53 19.38 0.28 -12.10
C ILE A 53 18.33 -0.52 -11.31
N ILE A 54 18.11 -1.78 -11.66
CA ILE A 54 17.16 -2.67 -10.98
C ILE A 54 17.68 -3.02 -9.59
N LEU A 55 18.97 -3.33 -9.47
CA LEU A 55 19.62 -3.59 -8.19
C LEU A 55 19.44 -2.42 -7.22
N LYS A 56 19.71 -1.20 -7.68
CA LYS A 56 19.50 0.03 -6.90
C LYS A 56 18.03 0.20 -6.51
N ASN A 57 17.10 0.00 -7.45
CA ASN A 57 15.67 0.11 -7.17
C ASN A 57 15.20 -0.89 -6.09
N VAL A 58 15.69 -2.13 -6.12
CA VAL A 58 15.40 -3.14 -5.07
C VAL A 58 15.91 -2.68 -3.71
N VAL A 59 17.20 -2.31 -3.63
CA VAL A 59 17.81 -1.90 -2.34
C VAL A 59 17.14 -0.65 -1.79
N GLU A 60 16.76 0.32 -2.64
CA GLU A 60 15.99 1.48 -2.23
C GLU A 60 14.60 1.12 -1.68
N ASN A 61 13.88 0.20 -2.34
CA ASN A 61 12.58 -0.27 -1.88
C ASN A 61 12.68 -0.93 -0.50
N ILE A 62 13.65 -1.84 -0.30
CA ILE A 62 13.91 -2.49 0.99
C ILE A 62 14.29 -1.45 2.04
N SER A 63 15.22 -0.54 1.72
CA SER A 63 15.69 0.50 2.65
C SER A 63 14.55 1.39 3.15
N ARG A 64 13.61 1.76 2.26
CA ARG A 64 12.41 2.52 2.63
C ARG A 64 11.55 1.75 3.64
N GLN A 65 11.27 0.46 3.40
CA GLN A 65 10.43 -0.31 4.33
C GLN A 65 11.10 -0.65 5.65
N ILE A 66 12.40 -0.91 5.66
CA ILE A 66 13.13 -1.05 6.92
C ILE A 66 13.08 0.27 7.71
N PHE A 67 13.20 1.41 7.02
CA PHE A 67 13.07 2.70 7.67
C PHE A 67 11.67 2.91 8.26
N GLU A 68 10.60 2.52 7.57
CA GLU A 68 9.23 2.59 8.12
C GLU A 68 9.06 1.85 9.45
N VAL A 69 9.78 0.74 9.63
CA VAL A 69 9.80 -0.02 10.90
C VAL A 69 10.66 0.68 11.96
N ALA A 70 11.81 1.24 11.57
CA ALA A 70 12.78 1.83 12.49
C ALA A 70 12.50 3.29 12.87
N LYS A 71 11.64 3.99 12.11
CA LYS A 71 11.49 5.46 12.17
C LYS A 71 11.12 5.98 13.57
N ALA A 72 10.16 5.35 14.24
CA ALA A 72 9.71 5.76 15.57
C ALA A 72 10.77 5.55 16.66
N PRO A 73 11.41 4.36 16.76
CA PRO A 73 12.56 4.15 17.63
C PRO A 73 13.71 5.14 17.39
N ILE A 74 14.06 5.39 16.12
CA ILE A 74 15.12 6.33 15.73
C ILE A 74 14.78 7.74 16.21
N LEU A 75 13.54 8.21 15.97
CA LEU A 75 13.11 9.54 16.38
C LEU A 75 13.13 9.71 17.90
N TYR A 76 12.65 8.71 18.65
CA TYR A 76 12.65 8.78 20.10
C TYR A 76 14.07 8.80 20.67
N THR A 77 14.97 8.00 20.09
CA THR A 77 16.40 8.00 20.44
C THR A 77 17.02 9.36 20.11
N PHE A 78 16.70 9.93 18.96
CA PHE A 78 17.16 11.25 18.57
C PHE A 78 16.77 12.32 19.59
N ASN A 79 15.47 12.37 19.94
CA ASN A 79 14.94 13.33 20.89
C ASN A 79 15.55 13.23 22.29
N GLN A 80 16.00 12.06 22.69
CA GLN A 80 16.63 11.88 23.99
C GLN A 80 18.08 12.36 24.00
N PHE A 81 18.85 12.03 22.97
CA PHE A 81 20.32 12.17 23.03
C PHE A 81 20.88 13.38 22.28
N TYR A 82 20.17 13.88 21.26
CA TYR A 82 20.68 14.94 20.37
C TYR A 82 19.81 16.19 20.38
N PHE A 83 18.60 16.12 20.94
CA PHE A 83 17.76 17.29 21.05
C PHE A 83 18.38 18.34 21.97
N LYS A 84 18.49 19.56 21.46
CA LYS A 84 18.90 20.74 22.20
C LYS A 84 17.90 21.87 21.89
N PRO A 85 17.26 22.48 22.91
CA PRO A 85 16.37 23.62 22.69
C PRO A 85 17.07 24.71 21.86
N ASN A 86 16.34 25.31 20.91
CA ASN A 86 16.81 26.39 20.03
C ASN A 86 17.91 26.03 19.01
N THR A 87 18.12 24.74 18.73
CA THR A 87 19.09 24.32 17.69
C THR A 87 18.44 24.37 16.30
N VAL A 88 18.93 25.26 15.45
CA VAL A 88 18.40 25.48 14.08
C VAL A 88 18.95 24.46 13.07
N LYS A 89 20.03 23.74 13.40
CA LYS A 89 20.70 22.78 12.50
C LYS A 89 20.89 21.42 13.15
N LEU A 90 20.32 20.38 12.54
CA LEU A 90 20.52 18.99 12.94
C LEU A 90 21.95 18.57 12.61
N THR A 91 22.83 18.56 13.62
CA THR A 91 24.21 18.10 13.46
C THR A 91 24.41 16.95 14.44
N PHE A 92 24.29 15.72 13.95
CA PHE A 92 24.44 14.51 14.76
C PHE A 92 25.12 13.40 13.96
N ASN A 93 25.84 12.53 14.66
CA ASN A 93 26.44 11.35 14.06
C ASN A 93 25.34 10.28 13.91
N ARG A 94 24.96 9.99 12.66
CA ARG A 94 23.87 9.07 12.33
C ARG A 94 24.18 7.62 12.70
N LYS A 95 25.45 7.20 12.59
CA LYS A 95 25.93 5.88 13.02
C LYS A 95 25.83 5.73 14.55
N ASP A 96 26.24 6.76 15.28
CA ASP A 96 26.10 6.81 16.75
C ASP A 96 24.61 6.81 17.16
N LEU A 97 23.75 7.52 16.43
CA LEU A 97 22.30 7.47 16.66
C LEU A 97 21.74 6.06 16.47
N LEU A 98 22.11 5.38 15.39
CA LEU A 98 21.65 4.02 15.11
C LEU A 98 22.15 3.03 16.17
N GLN A 99 23.42 3.15 16.57
CA GLN A 99 24.00 2.32 17.65
C GLN A 99 23.29 2.54 18.99
N LYS A 100 23.01 3.80 19.36
CA LYS A 100 22.22 4.13 20.56
C LYS A 100 20.79 3.60 20.45
N CYS A 101 20.19 3.62 19.26
CA CYS A 101 18.87 3.08 19.01
C CYS A 101 18.84 1.57 19.24
N TYR A 102 19.79 0.82 18.68
CA TYR A 102 19.90 -0.63 18.90
C TYR A 102 20.25 -1.00 20.33
N THR A 103 21.08 -0.21 21.02
CA THR A 103 21.39 -0.42 22.43
C THR A 103 20.12 -0.26 23.30
N LYS A 104 19.27 0.71 22.95
CA LYS A 104 18.04 1.00 23.67
C LYS A 104 16.91 0.02 23.33
N TYR A 105 16.83 -0.39 22.07
CA TYR A 105 15.82 -1.28 21.52
C TYR A 105 16.50 -2.49 20.89
N PRO A 106 17.02 -3.44 21.70
CA PRO A 106 17.78 -4.57 21.18
C PRO A 106 16.98 -5.42 20.19
N GLU A 107 15.67 -5.55 20.41
CA GLU A 107 14.81 -6.30 19.48
C GLU A 107 14.62 -5.64 18.11
N LEU A 108 14.88 -4.33 18.00
CA LEU A 108 14.81 -3.66 16.72
C LEU A 108 15.86 -4.22 15.75
N SER A 109 17.07 -4.54 16.23
CA SER A 109 18.12 -5.13 15.37
C SER A 109 17.66 -6.46 14.79
N ARG A 110 17.14 -7.35 15.65
CA ARG A 110 16.64 -8.67 15.24
C ARG A 110 15.48 -8.57 14.25
N ILE A 111 14.52 -7.67 14.49
CA ILE A 111 13.37 -7.47 13.58
C ILE A 111 13.86 -6.98 12.22
N ILE A 112 14.78 -6.01 12.20
CA ILE A 112 15.34 -5.47 10.96
C ILE A 112 16.10 -6.56 10.19
N GLU A 113 16.95 -7.34 10.84
CA GLU A 113 17.70 -8.44 10.21
C GLU A 113 16.76 -9.48 9.58
N ILE A 114 15.69 -9.87 10.29
CA ILE A 114 14.68 -10.80 9.77
C ILE A 114 13.99 -10.21 8.54
N GLN A 115 13.56 -8.95 8.60
CA GLN A 115 12.87 -8.31 7.49
C GLN A 115 13.77 -8.11 6.27
N ILE A 116 15.02 -7.70 6.46
CA ILE A 116 16.00 -7.59 5.37
C ILE A 116 16.11 -8.93 4.65
N ARG A 117 16.32 -10.02 5.40
CA ARG A 117 16.42 -11.36 4.81
C ARG A 117 15.14 -11.76 4.06
N GLN A 118 13.98 -11.56 4.67
CA GLN A 118 12.68 -11.86 4.04
C GLN A 118 12.48 -11.09 2.74
N TYR A 119 12.77 -9.78 2.73
CA TYR A 119 12.63 -8.95 1.54
C TYR A 119 13.67 -9.30 0.47
N CYS A 120 14.91 -9.64 0.86
CA CYS A 120 15.93 -10.11 -0.09
C CYS A 120 15.50 -11.42 -0.77
N ILE A 121 14.95 -12.37 -0.01
CA ILE A 121 14.39 -13.62 -0.55
C ILE A 121 13.21 -13.33 -1.50
N TYR A 122 12.30 -12.45 -1.10
CA TYR A 122 11.15 -12.05 -1.92
C TYR A 122 11.59 -11.48 -3.28
N PHE A 123 12.51 -10.51 -3.27
CA PHE A 123 13.01 -9.89 -4.51
C PHE A 123 13.84 -10.87 -5.34
N SER A 124 14.62 -11.76 -4.71
CA SER A 124 15.38 -12.79 -5.43
C SER A 124 14.43 -13.75 -6.16
N ASN A 125 13.35 -14.18 -5.50
CA ASN A 125 12.31 -15.00 -6.11
C ASN A 125 11.57 -14.25 -7.23
N LEU A 126 11.23 -12.97 -7.02
CA LEU A 126 10.59 -12.13 -8.02
C LEU A 126 11.44 -12.02 -9.27
N ILE A 127 12.74 -11.70 -9.13
CA ILE A 127 13.65 -11.53 -10.26
C ILE A 127 13.84 -12.85 -11.00
N LYS A 128 14.01 -13.96 -10.27
CA LYS A 128 14.11 -15.29 -10.89
C LYS A 128 12.87 -15.63 -11.72
N ARG A 129 11.69 -15.51 -11.13
CA ARG A 129 10.41 -15.79 -11.81
C ARG A 129 10.19 -14.85 -12.98
N LEU A 130 10.57 -13.58 -12.85
CA LEU A 130 10.51 -12.60 -13.94
C LEU A 130 11.41 -13.00 -15.10
N TYR A 131 12.63 -13.46 -14.82
CA TYR A 131 13.57 -13.94 -15.84
C TYR A 131 13.02 -15.19 -16.54
N ASP A 132 12.54 -16.16 -15.77
CA ASP A 132 12.00 -17.43 -16.30
C ASP A 132 10.73 -17.22 -17.15
N ASP A 133 9.88 -16.26 -16.76
CA ASP A 133 8.58 -16.02 -17.40
C ASP A 133 8.57 -14.86 -18.41
N GLU A 134 9.70 -14.16 -18.65
CA GLU A 134 9.72 -12.89 -19.39
C GLU A 134 9.09 -12.99 -20.78
N VAL A 135 9.38 -14.09 -21.50
CA VAL A 135 8.85 -14.35 -22.84
C VAL A 135 7.33 -14.49 -22.81
N ASP A 136 6.81 -15.26 -21.86
CA ASP A 136 5.36 -15.47 -21.68
C ASP A 136 4.66 -14.16 -21.29
N ILE A 137 5.26 -13.39 -20.37
CA ILE A 137 4.74 -12.09 -19.92
C ILE A 137 4.64 -11.13 -21.12
N LYS A 138 5.73 -10.98 -21.87
CA LYS A 138 5.77 -10.09 -23.04
C LYS A 138 4.73 -10.47 -24.09
N LYS A 139 4.56 -11.77 -24.33
CA LYS A 139 3.55 -12.28 -25.26
C LYS A 139 2.12 -12.08 -24.76
N GLN A 140 1.82 -12.47 -23.52
CA GLN A 140 0.47 -12.45 -22.94
C GLN A 140 -0.09 -11.02 -22.77
N PHE A 141 0.77 -10.09 -22.35
CA PHE A 141 0.39 -8.72 -22.04
C PHE A 141 0.80 -7.72 -23.13
N GLU A 142 1.29 -8.21 -24.27
CA GLU A 142 1.66 -7.40 -25.44
C GLU A 142 2.66 -6.29 -25.09
N ILE A 143 3.71 -6.64 -24.35
CA ILE A 143 4.70 -5.69 -23.81
C ILE A 143 5.95 -5.68 -24.68
N SER A 144 6.33 -4.50 -25.13
CA SER A 144 7.64 -4.21 -25.70
C SER A 144 8.56 -3.57 -24.65
N GLY A 145 9.87 -3.73 -24.76
CA GLY A 145 10.84 -3.08 -23.85
C GLY A 145 11.29 -3.91 -22.66
N SER A 146 12.10 -3.29 -21.80
CA SER A 146 12.74 -3.92 -20.64
C SER A 146 12.11 -3.41 -19.34
N VAL A 147 12.31 -4.17 -18.27
CA VAL A 147 11.94 -3.74 -16.92
C VAL A 147 12.85 -2.59 -16.49
N ILE A 148 12.26 -1.54 -15.91
CA ILE A 148 12.99 -0.34 -15.46
C ILE A 148 12.90 -0.09 -13.96
N SER A 149 11.85 -0.59 -13.29
CA SER A 149 11.69 -0.46 -11.84
C SER A 149 10.58 -1.36 -11.30
N PHE A 150 10.60 -1.52 -9.99
CA PHE A 150 9.55 -2.14 -9.19
C PHE A 150 8.89 -1.10 -8.28
N THR A 151 7.56 -1.12 -8.23
CA THR A 151 6.79 -0.43 -7.19
C THR A 151 6.37 -1.45 -6.15
N TRP A 152 6.93 -1.31 -4.95
CA TRP A 152 6.77 -2.23 -3.83
C TRP A 152 6.84 -1.48 -2.50
N PRO A 153 6.12 -1.92 -1.47
CA PRO A 153 5.12 -3.00 -1.48
C PRO A 153 3.82 -2.58 -2.16
N LEU A 154 2.98 -3.56 -2.53
CA LEU A 154 1.62 -3.34 -3.00
C LEU A 154 0.66 -4.18 -2.17
N GLY A 155 -0.07 -3.51 -1.27
CA GLY A 155 -0.93 -4.17 -0.27
C GLY A 155 -0.15 -4.60 0.97
N ASP A 156 -0.81 -5.40 1.81
CA ASP A 156 -0.26 -5.84 3.08
C ASP A 156 0.80 -6.94 2.92
N PHE A 157 1.63 -7.10 3.95
CA PHE A 157 2.61 -8.19 4.04
C PHE A 157 1.98 -9.46 4.62
N HIS A 158 2.32 -10.61 4.04
CA HIS A 158 1.90 -11.93 4.48
C HIS A 158 3.06 -12.94 4.36
N ASN A 159 2.87 -14.16 4.89
CA ASN A 159 3.77 -15.32 4.71
C ASN A 159 5.28 -15.04 4.88
N GLY A 160 5.67 -14.20 5.84
CA GLY A 160 7.08 -13.88 6.09
C GLY A 160 7.66 -12.88 5.09
N GLY A 161 6.95 -11.79 4.82
CA GLY A 161 7.43 -10.64 4.06
C GLY A 161 7.04 -10.62 2.58
N GLU A 162 6.20 -11.56 2.14
CA GLU A 162 5.60 -11.54 0.81
C GLU A 162 4.51 -10.48 0.73
N THR A 163 4.35 -9.92 -0.47
CA THR A 163 3.31 -8.96 -0.82
C THR A 163 3.16 -9.01 -2.34
N HIS A 164 2.68 -7.94 -2.97
CA HIS A 164 2.60 -7.82 -4.42
C HIS A 164 3.55 -6.74 -4.94
N THR A 165 3.90 -6.80 -6.21
CA THR A 165 4.82 -5.82 -6.84
C THR A 165 4.29 -5.39 -8.19
N ILE A 166 4.33 -4.09 -8.50
CA ILE A 166 4.14 -3.63 -9.88
C ILE A 166 5.50 -3.61 -10.59
N ILE A 167 5.58 -4.30 -11.72
CA ILE A 167 6.71 -4.28 -12.64
C ILE A 167 6.45 -3.17 -13.66
N ASN A 168 7.35 -2.19 -13.72
CA ASN A 168 7.27 -1.09 -14.68
C ASN A 168 8.20 -1.35 -15.86
N TYR A 169 7.67 -1.30 -17.08
CA TYR A 169 8.43 -1.47 -18.33
C TYR A 169 8.75 -0.14 -19.00
N SER A 170 9.83 -0.09 -19.77
CA SER A 170 10.30 1.10 -20.48
C SER A 170 9.31 1.66 -21.50
N CYS A 171 8.40 0.82 -22.02
CA CYS A 171 7.32 1.23 -22.92
C CYS A 171 6.13 1.90 -22.20
N GLY A 172 6.14 1.97 -20.87
CA GLY A 172 5.06 2.49 -20.05
C GLY A 172 4.02 1.44 -19.61
N ASN A 173 4.11 0.20 -20.11
CA ASN A 173 3.26 -0.89 -19.64
C ASN A 173 3.64 -1.32 -18.22
N ARG A 174 2.66 -1.91 -17.52
CA ARG A 174 2.80 -2.39 -16.16
C ARG A 174 2.19 -3.78 -16.02
N VAL A 175 2.83 -4.62 -15.21
CA VAL A 175 2.34 -5.95 -14.84
C VAL A 175 2.41 -6.09 -13.34
N ILE A 176 1.42 -6.72 -12.73
CA ILE A 176 1.40 -6.97 -11.29
C ILE A 176 1.89 -8.39 -11.04
N TYR A 177 2.90 -8.55 -10.19
CA TYR A 177 3.35 -9.81 -9.65
C TYR A 177 2.65 -10.09 -8.32
N LYS A 178 1.96 -11.23 -8.23
CA LYS A 178 1.25 -11.65 -7.02
C LYS A 178 1.67 -13.04 -6.57
N VAL A 179 2.12 -13.14 -5.32
CA VAL A 179 2.55 -14.43 -4.70
C VAL A 179 1.41 -15.05 -3.91
N LYS A 180 0.33 -15.40 -4.63
CA LYS A 180 -0.81 -16.11 -4.05
C LYS A 180 -1.57 -16.88 -5.13
N ASN A 181 -2.53 -17.69 -4.72
CA ASN A 181 -3.38 -18.42 -5.64
C ASN A 181 -4.58 -17.56 -6.09
N PRO A 182 -4.86 -17.41 -7.41
CA PRO A 182 -5.96 -16.57 -7.90
C PRO A 182 -7.35 -17.24 -7.85
N LYS A 183 -7.50 -18.44 -7.24
CA LYS A 183 -8.76 -19.20 -7.18
C LYS A 183 -9.98 -18.38 -6.78
N GLY A 184 -9.85 -17.49 -5.80
CA GLY A 184 -10.93 -16.60 -5.36
C GLY A 184 -11.43 -15.71 -6.49
N ASN A 185 -10.51 -14.99 -7.14
CA ASN A 185 -10.82 -14.16 -8.31
C ASN A 185 -11.45 -15.00 -9.44
N LEU A 186 -10.83 -16.13 -9.81
CA LEU A 186 -11.32 -16.98 -10.90
C LEU A 186 -12.73 -17.53 -10.65
N ALA A 187 -13.06 -17.86 -9.40
CA ALA A 187 -14.38 -18.34 -9.03
C ALA A 187 -15.45 -17.26 -9.25
N ILE A 188 -15.17 -16.02 -8.86
CA ILE A 188 -16.08 -14.87 -9.11
C ILE A 188 -16.22 -14.60 -10.60
N GLU A 189 -15.11 -14.60 -11.33
CA GLU A 189 -15.11 -14.35 -12.78
C GLU A 189 -15.98 -15.36 -13.52
N ASN A 190 -15.79 -16.66 -13.23
CA ASN A 190 -16.59 -17.72 -13.81
C ASN A 190 -18.08 -17.60 -13.44
N LEU A 191 -18.40 -17.21 -12.20
CA LEU A 191 -19.78 -17.00 -11.79
C LEU A 191 -20.43 -15.84 -12.56
N ILE A 192 -19.76 -14.70 -12.65
CA ILE A 192 -20.28 -13.52 -13.36
C ILE A 192 -20.46 -13.80 -14.85
N LEU A 193 -19.52 -14.51 -15.47
CA LEU A 193 -19.65 -14.98 -16.85
C LEU A 193 -20.88 -15.90 -17.02
N SER A 194 -21.06 -16.85 -16.10
CA SER A 194 -22.21 -17.77 -16.12
C SER A 194 -23.55 -17.05 -15.95
N ILE A 195 -23.61 -16.05 -15.07
CA ILE A 195 -24.80 -15.19 -14.89
C ILE A 195 -25.08 -14.40 -16.18
N THR A 196 -24.03 -13.89 -16.82
CA THR A 196 -24.15 -13.10 -18.06
C THR A 196 -24.62 -13.95 -19.23
N GLN A 197 -24.12 -15.17 -19.36
CA GLN A 197 -24.56 -16.14 -20.37
C GLN A 197 -26.04 -16.51 -20.25
N LYS A 198 -26.63 -16.40 -19.05
CA LYS A 198 -28.08 -16.60 -18.81
C LYS A 198 -28.93 -15.37 -19.15
N GLY A 199 -28.33 -14.30 -19.68
CA GLY A 199 -29.04 -13.10 -20.16
C GLY A 199 -29.06 -11.92 -19.18
N HIS A 200 -28.47 -12.06 -17.99
CA HIS A 200 -28.35 -10.95 -17.03
C HIS A 200 -27.17 -10.04 -17.40
N LYS A 201 -27.43 -8.76 -17.64
CA LYS A 201 -26.36 -7.82 -18.03
C LYS A 201 -25.63 -7.30 -16.79
N ILE A 202 -24.56 -7.98 -16.37
CA ILE A 202 -23.60 -7.47 -15.39
C ILE A 202 -22.36 -7.01 -16.16
N PRO A 203 -22.05 -5.70 -16.19
CA PRO A 203 -20.79 -5.24 -16.76
C PRO A 203 -19.60 -5.82 -15.99
N TYR A 204 -18.60 -6.31 -16.71
CA TYR A 204 -17.38 -6.84 -16.12
C TYR A 204 -16.17 -6.45 -16.95
N LEU A 205 -15.05 -6.32 -16.27
CA LEU A 205 -13.73 -6.23 -16.85
C LEU A 205 -12.80 -6.98 -15.90
N PHE A 206 -12.28 -8.12 -16.34
CA PHE A 206 -11.39 -8.98 -15.57
C PHE A 206 -9.97 -8.84 -16.10
N PRO A 207 -8.97 -8.66 -15.22
CA PRO A 207 -7.59 -8.55 -15.67
C PRO A 207 -7.12 -9.88 -16.27
N LYS A 208 -6.40 -9.82 -17.39
CA LYS A 208 -5.70 -11.00 -17.90
C LYS A 208 -4.72 -11.52 -16.83
N ARG A 209 -4.58 -12.85 -16.74
CA ARG A 209 -3.61 -13.49 -15.83
C ARG A 209 -2.77 -14.54 -16.53
N LEU A 210 -1.47 -14.53 -16.23
CA LEU A 210 -0.55 -15.63 -16.52
C LEU A 210 -0.31 -16.37 -15.21
N ILE A 211 -1.00 -17.50 -15.04
CA ILE A 211 -1.03 -18.28 -13.80
C ILE A 211 0.12 -19.30 -13.82
N LYS A 212 0.87 -19.33 -12.73
CA LYS A 212 1.91 -20.33 -12.44
C LYS A 212 1.51 -21.07 -11.15
N ASP A 213 2.37 -21.95 -10.64
CA ASP A 213 1.97 -22.86 -9.55
C ASP A 213 1.67 -22.15 -8.23
N SER A 214 2.55 -21.24 -7.79
CA SER A 214 2.45 -20.56 -6.49
C SER A 214 2.35 -19.03 -6.59
N TYR A 215 2.24 -18.51 -7.81
CA TYR A 215 2.22 -17.08 -8.09
C TYR A 215 1.57 -16.85 -9.47
N TYR A 216 1.29 -15.59 -9.78
CA TYR A 216 0.80 -15.22 -11.11
C TYR A 216 1.20 -13.79 -11.47
N TRP A 217 1.19 -13.53 -12.76
CA TRP A 217 1.30 -12.19 -13.33
C TRP A 217 -0.10 -11.73 -13.75
N GLU A 218 -0.46 -10.49 -13.41
CA GLU A 218 -1.79 -9.93 -13.62
C GLU A 218 -1.68 -8.62 -14.40
N GLU A 219 -2.62 -8.40 -15.32
CA GLU A 219 -2.73 -7.16 -16.08
C GLU A 219 -2.91 -5.96 -15.13
N PHE A 220 -2.13 -4.91 -15.34
CA PHE A 220 -2.35 -3.66 -14.64
C PHE A 220 -3.56 -2.92 -15.22
N ILE A 221 -4.65 -2.87 -14.46
CA ILE A 221 -5.85 -2.11 -14.85
C ILE A 221 -5.68 -0.64 -14.45
N LYS A 222 -5.68 0.26 -15.45
CA LYS A 222 -5.62 1.71 -15.20
C LYS A 222 -6.95 2.23 -14.69
N HIS A 223 -6.92 3.04 -13.63
CA HIS A 223 -8.05 3.88 -13.24
C HIS A 223 -8.36 4.89 -14.37
N LYS A 224 -9.56 4.78 -14.96
CA LYS A 224 -10.05 5.65 -16.03
C LYS A 224 -11.38 6.27 -15.57
N PRO A 225 -11.33 7.40 -14.84
CA PRO A 225 -12.53 8.09 -14.42
C PRO A 225 -13.29 8.61 -15.65
N SER A 226 -14.57 8.88 -15.48
CA SER A 226 -15.42 9.45 -16.52
C SER A 226 -16.30 10.56 -15.96
N ASP A 227 -16.34 11.69 -16.67
CA ASP A 227 -17.26 12.80 -16.39
C ASP A 227 -18.64 12.58 -17.03
N SER A 228 -18.81 11.51 -17.82
CA SER A 228 -20.11 11.15 -18.39
C SER A 228 -21.03 10.64 -17.29
N LYS A 229 -22.15 11.34 -17.09
CA LYS A 229 -23.22 10.93 -16.16
C LYS A 229 -23.73 9.53 -16.47
N ASP A 230 -23.84 9.15 -17.75
CA ASP A 230 -24.32 7.82 -18.13
C ASP A 230 -23.34 6.72 -17.73
N LEU A 231 -22.04 6.96 -17.90
CA LEU A 231 -21.00 6.01 -17.45
C LEU A 231 -20.93 5.92 -15.93
N GLN A 232 -21.14 7.03 -15.21
CA GLN A 232 -21.25 7.01 -13.74
C GLN A 232 -22.48 6.24 -13.27
N ILE A 233 -23.64 6.43 -13.90
CA ILE A 233 -24.86 5.67 -13.61
C ILE A 233 -24.63 4.18 -13.89
N SER A 234 -23.98 3.85 -15.01
CA SER A 234 -23.61 2.46 -15.35
C SER A 234 -22.73 1.83 -14.29
N PHE A 235 -21.72 2.57 -13.81
CA PHE A 235 -20.82 2.11 -12.74
C PHE A 235 -21.59 1.75 -11.47
N TYR A 236 -22.43 2.66 -10.95
CA TYR A 236 -23.16 2.41 -9.71
C TYR A 236 -24.26 1.33 -9.87
N LYS A 237 -24.86 1.19 -11.05
CA LYS A 237 -25.75 0.05 -11.35
C LYS A 237 -24.98 -1.27 -11.29
N ALA A 238 -23.78 -1.32 -11.86
CA ALA A 238 -22.92 -2.50 -11.78
C ALA A 238 -22.54 -2.80 -10.31
N ILE A 239 -22.15 -1.79 -9.53
CA ILE A 239 -21.89 -1.94 -8.08
C ILE A 239 -23.07 -2.62 -7.37
N GLY A 240 -24.32 -2.20 -7.65
CA GLY A 240 -25.52 -2.83 -7.07
C GLY A 240 -25.69 -4.30 -7.45
N ASN A 241 -25.38 -4.68 -8.69
CA ASN A 241 -25.39 -6.08 -9.13
C ASN A 241 -24.32 -6.91 -8.40
N TYR A 242 -23.10 -6.38 -8.29
CA TYR A 242 -22.02 -7.06 -7.57
C TYR A 242 -22.31 -7.17 -6.08
N LEU A 243 -22.94 -6.17 -5.46
CA LEU A 243 -23.34 -6.23 -4.06
C LEU A 243 -24.23 -7.43 -3.77
N ALA A 244 -25.20 -7.73 -4.65
CA ALA A 244 -26.06 -8.89 -4.52
C ALA A 244 -25.26 -10.21 -4.61
N VAL A 245 -24.35 -10.31 -5.58
CA VAL A 245 -23.48 -11.49 -5.75
C VAL A 245 -22.57 -11.67 -4.52
N PHE A 246 -21.93 -10.60 -4.07
CA PHE A 246 -21.01 -10.61 -2.94
C PHE A 246 -21.71 -10.98 -1.64
N TYR A 247 -22.91 -10.45 -1.43
CA TYR A 247 -23.75 -10.81 -0.29
C TYR A 247 -24.10 -12.30 -0.27
N ILE A 248 -24.57 -12.85 -1.40
CA ILE A 248 -24.93 -14.28 -1.50
C ILE A 248 -23.72 -15.19 -1.24
N LEU A 249 -22.55 -14.79 -1.73
CA LEU A 249 -21.31 -15.54 -1.54
C LEU A 249 -20.62 -15.29 -0.20
N GLY A 250 -21.20 -14.44 0.67
CA GLY A 250 -20.59 -14.05 1.94
C GLY A 250 -19.18 -13.47 1.75
N ILE A 251 -18.95 -12.74 0.66
CA ILE A 251 -17.69 -12.02 0.44
C ILE A 251 -17.63 -10.88 1.44
N SER A 252 -16.46 -10.64 2.01
CA SER A 252 -16.19 -9.47 2.85
C SER A 252 -14.93 -8.73 2.41
N ASP A 253 -14.64 -7.64 3.11
CA ASP A 253 -13.39 -6.89 2.97
C ASP A 253 -13.19 -6.27 1.58
N ILE A 254 -14.29 -5.91 0.90
CA ILE A 254 -14.23 -5.16 -0.34
C ILE A 254 -14.13 -3.67 0.00
N ILE A 255 -12.92 -3.18 0.22
CA ILE A 255 -12.63 -1.77 0.51
C ILE A 255 -12.21 -1.00 -0.76
N SER A 256 -12.01 0.31 -0.64
CA SER A 256 -11.75 1.20 -1.79
C SER A 256 -10.55 0.76 -2.63
N ASP A 257 -9.55 0.16 -1.99
CA ASP A 257 -8.32 -0.29 -2.64
C ASP A 257 -8.54 -1.53 -3.51
N ASN A 258 -9.65 -2.24 -3.32
CA ASN A 258 -10.05 -3.39 -4.10
C ASN A 258 -10.89 -3.04 -5.34
N ILE A 259 -11.21 -1.76 -5.56
CA ILE A 259 -12.10 -1.35 -6.66
C ILE A 259 -11.42 -0.31 -7.55
N ILE A 260 -11.32 -0.62 -8.83
CA ILE A 260 -10.85 0.32 -9.85
C ILE A 260 -12.02 0.73 -10.74
N SER A 261 -12.25 2.04 -10.87
CA SER A 261 -13.17 2.58 -11.87
C SER A 261 -12.50 2.63 -13.24
N ASN A 262 -13.09 1.97 -14.23
CA ASN A 262 -12.59 1.97 -15.60
C ASN A 262 -13.74 2.19 -16.58
N SER A 263 -13.86 3.43 -17.07
CA SER A 263 -14.81 3.82 -18.12
C SER A 263 -16.26 3.34 -17.87
N GLY A 264 -16.74 3.50 -16.63
CA GLY A 264 -18.12 3.13 -16.24
C GLY A 264 -18.30 1.67 -15.81
N THR A 265 -17.20 0.90 -15.69
CA THR A 265 -17.20 -0.48 -15.20
C THR A 265 -16.38 -0.57 -13.91
N PRO A 266 -16.94 -1.12 -12.81
CA PRO A 266 -16.17 -1.46 -11.63
C PRO A 266 -15.33 -2.70 -11.90
N VAL A 267 -14.04 -2.58 -11.63
CA VAL A 267 -13.09 -3.70 -11.68
C VAL A 267 -12.72 -4.04 -10.26
N PHE A 268 -13.14 -5.23 -9.82
CA PHE A 268 -12.79 -5.75 -8.52
C PHE A 268 -11.46 -6.49 -8.63
N ILE A 269 -10.50 -6.06 -7.82
CA ILE A 269 -9.20 -6.69 -7.69
C ILE A 269 -9.06 -7.23 -6.27
N ASP A 270 -8.29 -8.30 -6.14
CA ASP A 270 -7.92 -8.83 -4.82
C ASP A 270 -9.08 -9.37 -3.99
N ILE A 271 -9.97 -10.14 -4.63
CA ILE A 271 -11.07 -10.82 -3.95
C ILE A 271 -10.55 -12.12 -3.32
N GLU A 272 -10.20 -12.07 -2.03
CA GLU A 272 -9.67 -13.23 -1.29
C GLU A 272 -10.57 -13.72 -0.15
N CYS A 273 -11.39 -12.85 0.42
CA CYS A 273 -12.29 -13.17 1.54
C CYS A 273 -13.66 -13.69 1.06
N LEU A 274 -13.68 -14.83 0.35
CA LEU A 274 -14.93 -15.49 -0.07
C LEU A 274 -15.47 -16.44 1.00
N LEU A 275 -16.79 -16.66 1.01
CA LEU A 275 -17.47 -17.65 1.86
C LEU A 275 -17.14 -17.45 3.35
N LYS A 276 -17.15 -16.19 3.81
CA LYS A 276 -16.81 -15.85 5.19
C LYS A 276 -17.68 -16.66 6.18
N PRO A 277 -17.08 -17.39 7.12
CA PRO A 277 -17.85 -18.10 8.13
C PRO A 277 -18.50 -17.10 9.09
N THR A 278 -19.75 -17.35 9.45
CA THR A 278 -20.40 -16.63 10.55
C THR A 278 -19.82 -17.12 11.86
N ILE A 279 -18.88 -16.35 12.43
CA ILE A 279 -18.30 -16.64 13.74
C ILE A 279 -19.24 -16.08 14.80
N LYS A 280 -20.00 -16.96 15.47
CA LYS A 280 -20.81 -16.58 16.63
C LYS A 280 -19.89 -16.24 17.78
N THR A 281 -19.86 -14.97 18.19
CA THR A 281 -18.96 -14.48 19.24
C THR A 281 -19.48 -14.79 20.66
N SER A 282 -20.76 -15.12 20.84
CA SER A 282 -21.28 -15.75 22.05
C SER A 282 -22.69 -16.33 21.82
N ASP A 283 -23.03 -17.43 22.50
CA ASP A 283 -24.41 -17.95 22.57
C ASP A 283 -25.30 -17.18 23.57
N LYS A 284 -24.75 -16.14 24.23
CA LYS A 284 -25.43 -15.41 25.32
C LYS A 284 -26.22 -14.18 24.84
N ASP A 285 -26.08 -13.81 23.58
CA ASP A 285 -26.83 -12.69 23.01
C ASP A 285 -28.22 -13.17 22.57
N ILE A 286 -29.22 -12.95 23.44
CA ILE A 286 -30.64 -13.27 23.20
C ILE A 286 -31.19 -12.53 21.97
N PHE A 287 -30.56 -11.40 21.61
CA PHE A 287 -30.77 -10.66 20.37
C PHE A 287 -29.43 -10.47 19.69
N PRO A 288 -29.31 -10.67 18.35
CA PRO A 288 -28.11 -10.26 17.64
C PRO A 288 -27.84 -8.79 17.96
N SER A 289 -26.63 -8.46 18.42
CA SER A 289 -26.24 -7.05 18.54
C SER A 289 -26.50 -6.35 17.20
N ALA A 290 -26.84 -5.07 17.22
CA ALA A 290 -27.02 -4.30 15.99
C ALA A 290 -25.81 -4.44 15.04
N ASP A 291 -24.61 -4.62 15.61
CA ASP A 291 -23.37 -4.91 14.88
C ASP A 291 -23.40 -6.27 14.16
N ASN A 292 -23.91 -7.32 14.79
CA ASN A 292 -24.05 -8.64 14.15
C ASN A 292 -25.09 -8.58 13.02
N PHE A 293 -26.22 -7.90 13.23
CA PHE A 293 -27.22 -7.69 12.18
C PHE A 293 -26.62 -6.95 10.97
N LEU A 294 -25.82 -5.90 11.20
CA LEU A 294 -25.14 -5.18 10.12
C LEU A 294 -24.10 -6.06 9.41
N LYS A 295 -23.32 -6.85 10.15
CA LYS A 295 -22.33 -7.79 9.59
C LYS A 295 -22.96 -8.91 8.75
N GLU A 296 -24.19 -9.33 9.10
CA GLU A 296 -24.95 -10.34 8.35
C GLU A 296 -25.77 -9.74 7.20
N SER A 297 -25.76 -8.42 7.02
CA SER A 297 -26.41 -7.72 5.91
C SER A 297 -25.44 -7.46 4.76
N VAL A 298 -25.93 -6.82 3.68
CA VAL A 298 -25.09 -6.33 2.57
C VAL A 298 -23.96 -5.40 3.01
N VAL A 299 -24.07 -4.75 4.16
CA VAL A 299 -22.99 -3.91 4.74
C VAL A 299 -21.77 -4.77 5.11
N GLY A 300 -21.98 -6.02 5.53
CA GLY A 300 -20.93 -6.96 5.87
C GLY A 300 -19.98 -7.31 4.73
N THR A 301 -20.36 -7.00 3.49
CA THR A 301 -19.47 -7.13 2.32
C THR A 301 -18.28 -6.17 2.34
N GLY A 302 -18.39 -5.08 3.09
CA GLY A 302 -17.45 -3.97 3.03
C GLY A 302 -17.65 -3.04 1.83
N LEU A 303 -18.44 -3.44 0.82
CA LEU A 303 -18.61 -2.66 -0.41
C LEU A 303 -19.32 -1.32 -0.14
N LEU A 304 -20.33 -1.32 0.73
CA LEU A 304 -21.12 -0.12 1.06
C LEU A 304 -20.44 0.76 2.11
N PRO A 305 -20.72 2.07 2.12
CA PRO A 305 -20.23 2.97 3.16
C PRO A 305 -20.71 2.59 4.55
N PHE A 306 -19.79 2.53 5.51
CA PHE A 306 -20.09 2.35 6.92
C PHE A 306 -19.14 3.19 7.79
N TRP A 307 -19.62 3.65 8.94
CA TRP A 307 -18.83 4.51 9.82
C TRP A 307 -18.32 3.71 11.01
N THR A 308 -17.01 3.73 11.25
CA THR A 308 -16.43 3.21 12.49
C THR A 308 -15.82 4.35 13.30
N SER A 309 -15.97 4.28 14.62
CA SER A 309 -15.42 5.24 15.55
C SER A 309 -14.09 4.71 16.09
N ILE A 310 -13.00 5.45 15.91
CA ILE A 310 -11.68 5.09 16.46
C ILE A 310 -11.64 5.39 17.97
N ARG A 311 -12.46 6.35 18.44
CA ARG A 311 -12.62 6.74 19.85
C ARG A 311 -14.03 7.25 20.12
N ALA A 312 -14.55 6.94 21.31
CA ALA A 312 -15.80 7.54 21.78
C ALA A 312 -15.75 9.08 21.62
N ASN A 313 -16.75 9.64 20.95
CA ASN A 313 -16.94 11.08 20.65
C ASN A 313 -16.12 11.70 19.49
N GLU A 314 -15.46 10.90 18.64
CA GLU A 314 -14.94 11.41 17.36
C GLU A 314 -15.90 11.14 16.20
N ALA A 315 -15.96 12.05 15.22
CA ALA A 315 -16.63 11.80 13.95
C ALA A 315 -16.00 10.53 13.34
N GLY A 316 -16.81 9.50 13.11
CA GLY A 316 -16.32 8.22 12.61
C GLY A 316 -15.55 8.38 11.30
N THR A 317 -14.70 7.42 10.99
CA THR A 317 -14.13 7.32 9.63
C THR A 317 -15.12 6.51 8.79
N ASN A 318 -15.49 7.06 7.64
CA ASN A 318 -16.26 6.32 6.64
C ASN A 318 -15.33 5.30 6.00
N PHE A 319 -15.73 4.04 6.01
CA PHE A 319 -15.04 2.92 5.37
C PHE A 319 -15.96 2.32 4.33
N GLY A 320 -15.39 1.61 3.38
CA GLY A 320 -16.10 0.78 2.41
C GLY A 320 -15.71 1.02 0.97
N GLY A 321 -15.96 0.03 0.12
CA GLY A 321 -15.53 -0.01 -1.28
C GLY A 321 -15.90 1.21 -2.11
N ILE A 322 -17.14 1.69 -1.98
CA ILE A 322 -17.63 2.88 -2.71
C ILE A 322 -17.63 4.15 -1.86
N SER A 323 -17.00 4.11 -0.69
CA SER A 323 -16.90 5.30 0.16
C SER A 323 -15.98 6.32 -0.49
N ASN A 324 -16.46 7.56 -0.58
CA ASN A 324 -15.60 8.72 -0.81
C ASN A 324 -14.85 9.11 0.48
N SER A 325 -14.47 8.11 1.27
CA SER A 325 -13.36 8.28 2.17
C SER A 325 -12.18 8.49 1.25
N LYS A 326 -11.81 9.77 1.07
CA LYS A 326 -10.40 10.10 0.93
C LYS A 326 -9.74 9.26 2.01
N LEU A 327 -9.08 8.16 1.63
CA LEU A 327 -8.07 7.56 2.46
C LEU A 327 -7.13 8.73 2.68
N TYR A 328 -7.31 9.40 3.81
CA TYR A 328 -6.30 10.29 4.30
C TYR A 328 -5.15 9.35 4.61
N THR A 329 -4.34 9.07 3.60
CA THR A 329 -3.04 8.49 3.84
C THR A 329 -2.39 9.50 4.75
N GLN A 330 -2.18 9.08 5.99
CA GLN A 330 -1.50 9.89 6.95
C GLN A 330 -0.05 9.97 6.48
N GLU A 331 0.26 10.96 5.66
CA GLU A 331 1.64 11.26 5.35
C GLU A 331 2.27 11.73 6.65
N THR A 332 3.14 10.87 7.18
CA THR A 332 3.83 11.17 8.42
C THR A 332 4.97 12.12 8.08
N TYR A 333 4.89 13.37 8.51
CA TYR A 333 5.99 14.31 8.34
C TYR A 333 6.64 14.61 9.68
N LEU A 334 7.96 14.73 9.65
CA LEU A 334 8.74 15.18 10.80
C LEU A 334 8.57 16.69 10.92
N TYR A 335 8.27 17.16 12.12
CA TYR A 335 8.17 18.58 12.45
C TYR A 335 8.72 18.84 13.85
N VAL A 336 8.94 20.11 14.18
CA VAL A 336 9.30 20.54 15.53
C VAL A 336 8.02 20.93 16.25
N ALA A 337 7.65 20.19 17.30
CA ALA A 337 6.49 20.47 18.12
C ALA A 337 6.65 21.74 18.96
N THR A 338 5.55 22.27 19.51
CA THR A 338 5.54 23.49 20.34
C THR A 338 6.39 23.38 21.60
N ASN A 339 6.62 22.16 22.11
CA ASN A 339 7.55 21.86 23.20
C ASN A 339 9.03 21.76 22.75
N GLY A 340 9.30 22.09 21.49
CA GLY A 340 10.61 22.05 20.86
C GLY A 340 11.06 20.68 20.36
N LYS A 341 10.42 19.56 20.72
CA LYS A 341 10.87 18.22 20.31
C LYS A 341 10.57 17.94 18.84
N ILE A 342 11.36 17.08 18.19
CA ILE A 342 11.00 16.59 16.85
C ILE A 342 9.91 15.54 17.03
N ALA A 343 8.78 15.71 16.34
CA ALA A 343 7.65 14.81 16.39
C ALA A 343 7.26 14.37 14.98
N TYR A 344 6.47 13.31 14.92
CA TYR A 344 5.71 12.96 13.73
C TYR A 344 4.36 13.64 13.81
N ASP A 345 3.99 14.35 12.76
CA ASP A 345 2.61 14.76 12.53
C ASP A 345 2.06 13.95 11.37
N TYR A 346 0.73 13.86 11.32
CA TYR A 346 0.04 13.20 10.22
C TYR A 346 -0.64 14.28 9.39
N LYS A 347 -0.13 14.51 8.17
CA LYS A 347 -0.89 15.32 7.22
C LYS A 347 -1.89 14.41 6.57
N LYS A 348 -3.12 14.87 6.63
CA LYS A 348 -4.12 14.52 5.64
C LYS A 348 -3.64 15.10 4.31
N THR A 349 -2.91 14.33 3.51
CA THR A 349 -2.69 14.68 2.10
C THR A 349 -3.84 14.14 1.27
N GLU A 350 -4.29 14.94 0.30
CA GLU A 350 -5.24 14.49 -0.71
C GLU A 350 -4.43 13.78 -1.80
N LYS A 351 -4.76 12.51 -2.08
CA LYS A 351 -4.30 11.82 -3.29
C LYS A 351 -5.40 11.82 -4.33
#